data_AF-A0A0L0KGY3-F1
#
_entry.id   AF-A0A0L0KGY3-F1
#
_cell.length_a   1.000
_cell.length_b   1.000
_cell.length_c   1.000
_cell.angle_alpha   90.00
_cell.angle_beta   90.00
_cell.angle_gamma   90.00
#
_symmetry.space_group_name_H-M   'P 1'
#
loop_
_entity.id
_entity.type
_entity.pdbx_description
1 polymer ?
#
loop_
_entity_poly.entity_id
_entity_poly.type
_entity_poly.pdbx_seq_one_letter_code
_entity_poly.pdbx_strand_id
1 'polypeptide(L)'
;MGELWTIAEALSGVCADAGRHLPMEELKALQVGKVAEEAGEAMHALHGLKGLTTCDTECGEHHSWPGVGNDLTGAVLASMIALVYIYGDEAREEFARVFFRRTRRGREALAAPDA
;
A
#
# COMPACT_ATOMS: atom_id res chain seq x y z
N MET A 1 1.62 -13.23 6.75
CA MET A 1 0.97 -12.94 5.44
C MET A 1 -0.49 -13.36 5.38
N GLY A 2 -0.89 -14.58 5.78
CA GLY A 2 -2.31 -14.97 5.76
C GLY A 2 -3.21 -14.04 6.59
N GLU A 3 -2.82 -13.74 7.83
CA GLU A 3 -3.52 -12.82 8.72
C GLU A 3 -3.64 -11.39 8.15
N LEU A 4 -2.59 -10.87 7.49
CA LEU A 4 -2.62 -9.55 6.87
C LEU A 4 -3.66 -9.47 5.74
N TRP A 5 -3.81 -10.54 4.95
CA TRP A 5 -4.84 -10.61 3.90
C TRP A 5 -6.24 -10.64 4.51
N THR A 6 -6.45 -11.43 5.57
CA THR A 6 -7.73 -11.45 6.29
C THR A 6 -8.11 -10.07 6.83
N ILE A 7 -7.14 -9.31 7.37
CA ILE A 7 -7.37 -7.93 7.82
C ILE A 7 -7.71 -7.01 6.65
N ALA A 8 -6.98 -7.08 5.53
CA ALA A 8 -7.25 -6.26 4.35
C ALA A 8 -8.63 -6.57 3.74
N GLU A 9 -9.02 -7.84 3.68
CA GLU A 9 -10.34 -8.30 3.24
C GLU A 9 -11.44 -7.74 4.16
N ALA A 10 -11.28 -7.84 5.48
CA ALA A 10 -12.23 -7.28 6.44
C ALA A 10 -12.36 -5.75 6.31
N LEU A 11 -11.24 -5.04 6.18
CA LEU A 11 -11.23 -3.59 5.96
C LEU A 11 -11.84 -3.20 4.62
N SER A 12 -11.65 -3.99 3.57
CA SER A 12 -12.30 -3.76 2.27
C SER A 12 -13.83 -3.81 2.40
N GLY A 13 -14.37 -4.70 3.25
CA GLY A 13 -15.79 -4.75 3.57
C GLY A 13 -16.29 -3.47 4.25
N VAL A 14 -15.52 -2.96 5.22
CA VAL A 14 -15.83 -1.67 5.88
C VAL A 14 -15.86 -0.51 4.87
N CYS A 15 -14.88 -0.45 3.96
CA CYS A 15 -14.84 0.55 2.90
C CYS A 15 -16.04 0.40 1.93
N ALA A 16 -16.43 -0.83 1.60
CA ALA A 16 -17.54 -1.11 0.69
C ALA A 16 -18.87 -0.67 1.30
N ASP A 17 -19.07 -0.90 2.59
CA ASP A 17 -20.26 -0.47 3.33
C ASP A 17 -20.37 1.06 3.43
N ALA A 18 -19.24 1.75 3.62
CA ALA A 18 -19.17 3.20 3.61
C ALA A 18 -19.50 3.77 2.22
N GLY A 19 -19.02 3.09 1.17
CA GLY A 19 -19.22 3.46 -0.22
C GLY A 19 -20.43 2.83 -0.91
N ARG A 20 -21.34 2.17 -0.18
CA ARG A 20 -22.41 1.31 -0.75
C ARG A 20 -23.36 1.97 -1.74
N HIS A 21 -23.37 3.30 -1.79
CA HIS A 21 -24.20 4.10 -2.67
C HIS A 21 -23.52 4.39 -4.03
N LEU A 22 -22.23 4.06 -4.16
CA LEU A 22 -21.44 4.26 -5.36
C LEU A 22 -21.40 2.98 -6.22
N PRO A 23 -21.31 3.11 -7.55
CA PRO A 23 -21.00 1.99 -8.43
C PRO A 23 -19.65 1.34 -8.09
N MET A 24 -19.54 0.02 -8.28
CA MET A 24 -18.32 -0.72 -7.98
C MET A 24 -17.08 -0.21 -8.73
N GLU A 25 -17.24 0.23 -9.98
CA GLU A 25 -16.12 0.80 -10.75
C GLU A 25 -15.61 2.12 -10.16
N GLU A 26 -16.48 2.94 -9.58
CA GLU A 26 -16.06 4.14 -8.85
C GLU A 26 -15.34 3.78 -7.55
N LEU A 27 -15.82 2.77 -6.83
CA LEU A 27 -15.13 2.29 -5.63
C LEU A 27 -13.72 1.77 -5.94
N LYS A 28 -13.55 0.99 -7.02
CA LYS A 28 -12.23 0.56 -7.50
C LYS A 28 -11.31 1.75 -7.77
N ALA A 29 -11.81 2.76 -8.49
CA ALA A 29 -11.04 3.97 -8.80
C ALA A 29 -10.63 4.71 -7.51
N LEU A 30 -11.53 4.84 -6.53
CA LEU A 30 -11.24 5.46 -5.24
C LEU A 30 -10.14 4.70 -4.48
N GLN A 31 -10.18 3.37 -4.46
CA GLN A 31 -9.14 2.58 -3.78
C GLN A 31 -7.77 2.74 -4.44
N VAL A 32 -7.70 2.79 -5.77
CA VAL A 32 -6.44 3.09 -6.48
C VAL A 32 -5.98 4.52 -6.17
N GLY A 33 -6.89 5.49 -6.07
CA GLY A 33 -6.59 6.84 -5.62
C GLY A 33 -5.98 6.89 -4.22
N LYS A 34 -6.53 6.11 -3.28
CA LYS A 34 -6.01 6.00 -1.91
C LYS A 34 -4.58 5.45 -1.87
N VAL A 35 -4.21 4.54 -2.77
CA VAL A 35 -2.80 4.08 -2.89
C VAL A 35 -1.87 5.25 -3.22
N ALA A 36 -2.28 6.14 -4.14
CA ALA A 36 -1.47 7.29 -4.50
C ALA A 36 -1.39 8.32 -3.36
N GLU A 37 -2.47 8.52 -2.61
CA GLU A 37 -2.52 9.38 -1.42
C GLU A 37 -1.51 8.93 -0.36
N GLU A 38 -1.56 7.66 0.06
CA GLU A 38 -0.66 7.10 1.09
C GLU A 38 0.81 7.09 0.63
N ALA A 39 1.06 6.79 -0.65
CA ALA A 39 2.40 6.90 -1.22
C ALA A 39 2.91 8.36 -1.24
N GLY A 40 2.00 9.32 -1.42
CA GLY A 40 2.26 10.74 -1.32
C GLY A 40 2.59 11.18 0.10
N GLU A 41 1.90 10.65 1.12
CA GLU A 41 2.20 10.88 2.53
C GLU A 41 3.59 10.36 2.91
N ALA A 42 3.93 9.14 2.49
CA ALA A 42 5.29 8.60 2.68
C ALA A 42 6.37 9.47 2.01
N MET A 43 6.07 10.00 0.82
CA MET A 43 6.97 10.93 0.13
C MET A 43 7.07 12.27 0.87
N HIS A 44 5.96 12.79 1.39
CA HIS A 44 5.94 13.99 2.21
C HIS A 44 6.82 13.83 3.45
N ALA A 45 6.63 12.75 4.21
CA ALA A 45 7.45 12.46 5.38
C ALA A 45 8.94 12.33 5.03
N LEU A 46 9.26 11.73 3.87
CA LEU A 46 10.63 11.65 3.38
C LEU A 46 11.20 13.02 3.01
N HIS A 47 10.44 13.85 2.31
CA HIS A 47 10.87 15.21 1.95
C HIS A 47 11.12 16.04 3.21
N GLY A 48 10.24 15.95 4.19
CA GLY A 48 10.44 16.54 5.50
C GLY A 48 11.73 16.06 6.18
N LEU A 49 11.96 14.75 6.24
CA LEU A 49 13.21 14.18 6.78
C LEU A 49 14.47 14.67 6.05
N LYS A 50 14.35 15.05 4.78
CA LYS A 50 15.44 15.58 3.94
C LYS A 50 15.57 17.11 4.00
N GLY A 51 14.71 17.81 4.76
CA GLY A 51 14.67 19.27 4.80
C GLY A 51 14.25 19.89 3.46
N LEU A 52 13.49 19.16 2.65
CA LEU A 52 12.98 19.61 1.35
C LEU A 52 11.59 20.24 1.46
N THR A 53 11.01 20.30 2.66
CA THR A 53 9.74 20.96 2.96
C THR A 53 9.94 22.00 4.07
N THR A 54 9.01 22.94 4.19
CA THR A 54 8.93 23.88 5.34
C THR A 54 8.04 23.34 6.46
N CYS A 55 7.58 22.09 6.33
CA CYS A 55 6.58 21.50 7.23
C CYS A 55 7.10 21.26 8.65
N ASP A 56 8.39 21.00 8.85
CA ASP A 56 8.96 20.92 10.22
C ASP A 56 8.73 22.22 11.02
N THR A 57 8.65 23.37 10.33
CA THR A 57 8.35 24.68 10.95
C THR A 57 6.86 25.02 11.03
N GLU A 58 6.03 24.51 10.12
CA GLU A 58 4.60 24.86 10.01
C GLU A 58 3.66 23.83 10.66
N CYS A 59 4.03 22.55 10.62
CA CYS A 59 3.25 21.43 11.11
C CYS A 59 3.68 20.99 12.52
N GLY A 60 4.84 21.44 13.00
CA GLY A 60 5.35 21.13 14.34
C GLY A 60 5.69 19.64 14.55
N GLU A 61 5.73 18.85 13.48
CA GLU A 61 6.10 17.45 13.50
C GLU A 61 7.56 17.32 13.12
N HIS A 62 8.32 16.54 13.90
CA HIS A 62 9.66 16.15 13.51
C HIS A 62 9.60 14.94 12.59
N HIS A 63 9.93 15.14 11.31
CA HIS A 63 9.97 14.04 10.36
C HIS A 63 11.08 13.03 10.71
N SER A 64 10.76 11.74 10.62
CA SER A 64 11.63 10.66 11.04
C SER A 64 11.44 9.43 10.16
N TRP A 65 12.44 8.53 10.12
CA TRP A 65 12.30 7.24 9.41
C TRP A 65 11.12 6.39 9.92
N PRO A 66 10.79 6.34 11.23
CA PRO A 66 9.56 5.73 11.70
C PRO A 66 8.29 6.32 11.06
N GLY A 67 8.21 7.64 10.87
CA GLY A 67 7.09 8.27 10.17
C GLY A 67 6.99 7.83 8.71
N VAL A 68 8.11 7.86 7.97
CA VAL A 68 8.16 7.33 6.59
C VAL A 68 7.73 5.86 6.54
N GLY A 69 8.18 5.05 7.51
CA GLY A 69 7.81 3.63 7.60
C GLY A 69 6.33 3.40 7.89
N ASN A 70 5.72 4.25 8.71
CA ASN A 70 4.29 4.23 8.99
C ASN A 70 3.48 4.44 7.70
N ASP A 71 3.78 5.50 6.96
CA ASP A 71 2.99 5.89 5.78
C ASP A 71 3.25 4.93 4.60
N LEU A 72 4.48 4.42 4.47
CA LEU A 72 4.77 3.31 3.53
C LEU A 72 3.96 2.06 3.86
N THR A 73 3.75 1.78 5.14
CA THR A 73 2.89 0.65 5.57
C THR A 73 1.43 0.92 5.21
N GLY A 74 0.96 2.17 5.38
CA GLY A 74 -0.34 2.64 4.88
C GLY A 74 -0.51 2.39 3.38
N ALA A 75 0.49 2.74 2.57
CA ALA A 75 0.48 2.49 1.13
C ALA A 75 0.42 1.00 0.76
N VAL A 76 1.11 0.14 1.51
CA VAL A 76 1.03 -1.33 1.34
C VAL A 76 -0.38 -1.83 1.67
N LEU A 77 -0.96 -1.40 2.79
CA LEU A 77 -2.31 -1.79 3.18
C LEU A 77 -3.36 -1.32 2.18
N ALA A 78 -3.30 -0.05 1.75
CA ALA A 78 -4.17 0.50 0.72
C ALA A 78 -4.04 -0.28 -0.60
N SER A 79 -2.82 -0.67 -0.97
CA SER A 79 -2.59 -1.51 -2.16
C SER A 79 -3.25 -2.88 -2.03
N MET A 80 -3.19 -3.51 -0.86
CA MET A 80 -3.86 -4.79 -0.62
C MET A 80 -5.38 -4.66 -0.73
N ILE A 81 -5.98 -3.63 -0.12
CA ILE A 81 -7.42 -3.35 -0.21
C ILE A 81 -7.82 -3.10 -1.67
N ALA A 82 -7.06 -2.29 -2.41
CA ALA A 82 -7.33 -2.04 -3.82
C ALA A 82 -7.33 -3.33 -4.66
N LEU A 83 -6.41 -4.26 -4.38
CA LEU A 83 -6.39 -5.57 -5.03
C LEU A 83 -7.64 -6.40 -4.71
N VAL A 84 -8.15 -6.35 -3.48
CA VAL A 84 -9.42 -7.01 -3.13
C VAL A 84 -10.59 -6.43 -3.93
N TYR A 85 -10.66 -5.12 -4.12
CA TYR A 85 -11.69 -4.50 -4.96
C TYR A 85 -11.58 -4.89 -6.45
N ILE A 86 -10.37 -5.03 -6.96
CA ILE A 86 -10.14 -5.34 -8.39
C ILE A 86 -10.41 -6.81 -8.70
N TYR A 87 -9.95 -7.72 -7.84
CA TYR A 87 -9.93 -9.16 -8.11
C TYR A 87 -10.89 -9.99 -7.24
N GLY A 88 -11.54 -9.37 -6.24
CA GLY A 88 -12.40 -10.08 -5.31
C GLY A 88 -11.66 -11.21 -4.59
N ASP A 89 -12.29 -12.38 -4.51
CA ASP A 89 -11.76 -13.57 -3.84
C ASP A 89 -10.41 -14.05 -4.42
N GLU A 90 -10.09 -13.69 -5.66
CA GLU A 90 -8.84 -14.07 -6.34
C GLU A 90 -7.66 -13.15 -5.97
N ALA A 91 -7.86 -12.07 -5.23
CA ALA A 91 -6.84 -11.04 -4.98
C ALA A 91 -5.54 -11.60 -4.39
N ARG A 92 -5.64 -12.54 -3.46
CA ARG A 92 -4.48 -13.18 -2.82
C ARG A 92 -3.70 -14.06 -3.79
N GLU A 93 -4.39 -14.82 -4.63
CA GLU A 93 -3.76 -15.66 -5.64
C GLU A 93 -3.07 -14.81 -6.72
N GLU A 94 -3.77 -13.77 -7.19
CA GLU A 94 -3.25 -12.86 -8.19
C GLU A 94 -2.03 -12.09 -7.67
N PHE A 95 -2.07 -11.61 -6.43
CA PHE A 95 -0.91 -11.00 -5.79
C PHE A 95 0.28 -11.97 -5.75
N ALA A 96 0.08 -13.21 -5.29
CA ALA A 96 1.15 -14.21 -5.21
C ALA A 96 1.73 -14.49 -6.60
N ARG A 97 0.88 -14.67 -7.60
CA ARG A 97 1.28 -14.91 -9.00
C ARG A 97 2.14 -13.76 -9.54
N VAL A 98 1.69 -12.52 -9.38
CA VAL A 98 2.42 -11.32 -9.84
C VAL A 98 3.71 -11.14 -9.04
N PHE A 99 3.67 -11.30 -7.72
CA PHE A 99 4.84 -11.22 -6.85
C PHE A 99 5.90 -12.23 -7.28
N PHE A 100 5.53 -13.50 -7.45
CA PHE A 100 6.48 -14.54 -7.85
C PHE A 100 7.06 -14.30 -9.24
N ARG A 101 6.27 -13.76 -10.17
CA ARG A 101 6.75 -13.34 -11.49
C ARG A 101 7.76 -12.20 -11.39
N ARG A 102 7.45 -11.15 -10.63
CA ARG A 102 8.28 -9.94 -10.49
C ARG A 102 9.58 -10.22 -9.72
N THR A 103 9.55 -11.07 -8.70
CA THR A 103 10.72 -11.37 -7.87
C THR A 103 11.56 -12.53 -8.37
N ARG A 104 11.23 -13.15 -9.52
CA ARG A 104 11.94 -14.32 -10.06
C ARG A 104 13.46 -14.15 -10.05
N ARG A 105 13.97 -13.08 -10.66
CA ARG A 105 15.42 -12.82 -10.76
C ARG A 105 16.09 -12.66 -9.39
N GLY A 106 15.42 -11.96 -8.47
CA GLY A 106 15.94 -11.80 -7.10
C GLY A 106 15.99 -13.13 -6.35
N ARG A 107 14.97 -13.98 -6.51
CA ARG A 107 14.98 -15.33 -5.91
C ARG A 107 16.05 -16.23 -6.51
N GLU A 108 16.29 -16.15 -7.82
CA GLU A 108 17.36 -16.90 -8.49
C GLU A 108 18.74 -16.48 -7.96
N ALA A 109 18.98 -15.17 -7.80
CA ALA A 109 20.22 -14.67 -7.21
C ALA A 109 20.42 -15.14 -5.75
N LEU A 110 19.36 -15.12 -4.94
CA LEU A 110 19.42 -15.62 -3.55
C LEU A 110 19.66 -17.13 -3.45
N ALA A 111 19.27 -17.90 -4.47
CA ALA A 111 19.47 -19.34 -4.54
C ALA A 111 20.84 -19.76 -5.11
N ALA A 112 21.61 -18.80 -5.65
CA ALA A 112 22.95 -19.00 -6.18
C ALA A 112 23.96 -18.22 -5.31
N PRO A 113 24.32 -18.74 -4.12
CA PRO A 113 25.12 -17.98 -3.14
C PRO A 113 26.53 -17.58 -3.59
N ASP A 114 27.02 -18.07 -4.74
CA ASP A 114 28.41 -17.89 -5.21
C ASP A 114 28.53 -17.43 -6.68
N ALA A 115 27.59 -16.62 -7.20
CA ALA A 115 27.70 -16.01 -8.54
C ALA A 115 28.28 -14.58 -8.52
#